data_AF-A0A381PZH9-F1
#
_entry.id   AF-A0A381PZH9-F1
#
_cell.length_a   1.000
_cell.length_b   1.000
_cell.length_c   1.000
_cell.angle_alpha   90.00
_cell.angle_beta   90.00
_cell.angle_gamma   90.00
#
_symmetry.space_group_name_H-M   'P 1'
#
loop_
_entity.id
_entity.type
_entity.pdbx_description
1 polymer ?
#
loop_
_entity_poly.entity_id
_entity_poly.type
_entity_poly.pdbx_seq_one_letter_code
_entity_poly.pdbx_strand_id
1 'polypeptide(L)'
;MVGRMSADPLPDSTAGAQARLEELRERIIAVDDEIIQLIGERQDLVLEIGRIKESLGLPILDPTREARVVRRVAERSRALGVDEELTRDVIWRIISSARQTQSQRSSSEPPPKPTEPSPEP
;
A
#
# COMPACT_ATOMS: atom_id res chain seq x y z
N MET A 1 5.57 15.74 -13.58
CA MET A 1 6.84 16.48 -13.54
C MET A 1 7.24 16.63 -12.09
N VAL A 2 7.84 15.59 -11.50
CA VAL A 2 8.44 15.71 -10.16
C VAL A 2 9.83 16.28 -10.42
N GLY A 3 9.99 17.57 -10.10
CA GLY A 3 11.26 18.25 -10.23
C GLY A 3 12.28 17.50 -9.39
N ARG A 4 13.29 16.94 -10.06
CA ARG A 4 14.53 16.49 -9.41
C ARG A 4 15.00 17.69 -8.60
N MET A 5 14.97 17.61 -7.27
CA MET A 5 15.60 18.63 -6.44
C MET A 5 17.04 18.68 -6.90
N SER A 6 17.42 19.77 -7.55
CA SER A 6 18.82 20.11 -7.79
C SER A 6 19.54 19.83 -6.48
N ALA A 7 20.60 19.01 -6.52
CA ALA A 7 21.40 18.77 -5.34
C ALA A 7 21.88 20.14 -4.86
N ASP A 8 21.36 20.60 -3.73
CA ASP A 8 21.80 21.85 -3.13
C ASP A 8 23.33 21.76 -2.97
N PRO A 9 24.07 22.83 -3.30
CA PRO A 9 25.51 22.82 -3.20
C PRO A 9 25.94 22.40 -1.78
N LEU A 10 27.00 21.59 -1.72
CA LEU A 10 27.55 21.13 -0.45
C LEU A 10 27.91 22.35 0.40
N PRO A 11 27.55 22.37 1.70
CA PRO A 11 27.86 23.51 2.55
C PRO A 11 29.36 23.69 2.74
N ASP A 12 29.82 24.93 2.73
CA ASP A 12 31.25 25.31 2.77
C ASP A 12 31.93 25.09 4.13
N SER A 13 31.22 24.59 5.15
CA SER A 13 31.75 24.34 6.49
C SER A 13 31.25 23.03 7.10
N THR A 14 32.05 22.41 7.96
CA THR A 14 31.69 21.18 8.69
C THR A 14 30.42 21.37 9.54
N ALA A 15 30.27 22.52 10.20
CA ALA A 15 29.07 22.82 10.98
C ALA A 15 27.82 22.94 10.08
N GLY A 16 27.95 23.59 8.92
CA GLY A 16 26.88 23.65 7.92
C GLY A 16 26.52 22.28 7.34
N ALA A 17 27.52 21.42 7.10
CA ALA A 17 27.31 20.04 6.66
C ALA A 17 26.54 19.20 7.68
N GLN A 18 26.87 19.35 8.96
CA GLN A 18 26.17 18.67 10.05
C GLN A 18 24.72 19.13 10.17
N ALA A 19 24.46 20.44 10.11
CA ALA A 19 23.09 20.97 10.14
C ALA A 19 22.26 20.47 8.95
N ARG A 20 22.83 20.48 7.74
CA ARG A 20 22.13 19.97 6.54
C ARG A 20 21.87 18.48 6.60
N LEU A 21 22.80 17.69 7.14
CA LEU A 21 22.61 16.27 7.34
C LEU A 21 21.42 15.99 8.27
N GLU A 22 21.29 16.76 9.35
CA GLU A 22 20.19 16.59 10.30
C GLU A 22 18.84 16.97 9.69
N GLU A 23 18.77 18.09 8.97
CA GLU A 23 17.57 18.49 8.23
C GLU A 23 17.10 17.40 7.25
N LEU A 24 18.05 16.78 6.52
CA LEU A 24 17.73 15.69 5.60
C LEU A 24 17.21 14.44 6.33
N ARG A 25 17.72 14.14 7.52
CA ARG A 25 17.24 13.03 8.34
C ARG A 25 15.83 13.28 8.87
N GLU A 26 15.55 14.48 9.36
CA GLU A 26 14.19 14.87 9.76
C GLU A 26 13.21 14.74 8.58
N ARG A 27 13.65 15.12 7.38
CA ARG A 27 12.82 14.97 6.18
C ARG A 27 12.59 13.50 5.81
N ILE A 28 13.58 12.62 6.00
CA ILE A 28 13.41 11.17 5.80
C ILE A 28 12.37 10.63 6.78
N ILE A 29 12.45 11.00 8.06
CA ILE A 29 11.48 10.58 9.08
C ILE A 29 10.06 10.98 8.67
N ALA A 30 9.87 12.23 8.23
CA ALA A 30 8.55 12.69 7.77
C ALA A 30 8.03 11.89 6.56
N VAL A 31 8.90 11.57 5.60
CA VAL A 31 8.54 10.73 4.44
C VAL A 31 8.19 9.31 4.87
N ASP A 32 8.93 8.73 5.82
CA ASP A 32 8.67 7.39 6.34
C ASP A 32 7.31 7.34 7.04
N ASP A 33 6.95 8.36 7.82
CA ASP A 33 5.63 8.48 8.46
C ASP A 33 4.50 8.55 7.42
N GLU A 34 4.67 9.33 6.34
CA GLU A 34 3.71 9.38 5.23
C GLU A 34 3.55 8.00 4.56
N ILE A 35 4.66 7.28 4.34
CA ILE A 35 4.62 5.92 3.78
C ILE A 35 3.82 4.98 4.68
N ILE A 36 4.04 5.04 6.00
CA ILE A 36 3.32 4.21 6.98
C ILE A 36 1.81 4.51 6.94
N GLN A 37 1.43 5.79 6.91
CA GLN A 37 0.03 6.20 6.81
C GLN A 37 -0.64 5.68 5.53
N LEU A 38 0.03 5.83 4.38
CA LEU A 38 -0.47 5.35 3.08
C LEU A 38 -0.59 3.81 3.04
N ILE A 39 0.31 3.10 3.71
CA ILE A 39 0.20 1.64 3.85
C ILE A 39 -1.05 1.28 4.65
N GLY A 40 -1.32 1.99 5.76
CA GLY A 40 -2.52 1.80 6.58
C GLY A 40 -3.81 2.05 5.79
N GLU A 41 -3.91 3.19 5.11
CA GLU A 41 -5.07 3.51 4.26
C GLU A 41 -5.29 2.42 3.18
N ARG A 42 -4.21 1.96 2.56
CA ARG A 42 -4.29 0.89 1.56
C ARG A 42 -4.79 -0.42 2.16
N GLN A 43 -4.43 -0.74 3.40
CA GLN A 43 -4.93 -1.93 4.09
C GLN A 43 -6.44 -1.83 4.35
N ASP A 44 -6.92 -0.68 4.81
CA ASP A 44 -8.34 -0.45 5.06
C ASP A 44 -9.19 -0.61 3.79
N LEU A 45 -8.71 -0.03 2.68
CA LEU A 45 -9.34 -0.19 1.36
C LEU A 45 -9.41 -1.66 0.92
N VAL A 46 -8.36 -2.44 1.17
CA VAL A 46 -8.36 -3.87 0.86
C VAL A 46 -9.38 -4.62 1.72
N LEU A 47 -9.47 -4.32 3.01
CA LEU A 47 -10.47 -4.94 3.91
C LEU A 47 -11.90 -4.62 3.47
N GLU A 48 -12.19 -3.38 3.07
CA GLU A 48 -13.49 -2.99 2.52
C GLU A 48 -13.81 -3.75 1.22
N ILE A 49 -12.86 -3.83 0.28
CA ILE A 49 -13.02 -4.62 -0.95
C ILE A 49 -13.28 -6.10 -0.61
N GLY A 50 -12.61 -6.65 0.40
CA GLY A 50 -12.81 -8.01 0.87
C GLY A 50 -14.26 -8.26 1.30
N ARG A 51 -14.80 -7.39 2.17
CA ARG A 51 -16.19 -7.46 2.64
C ARG A 51 -17.20 -7.37 1.50
N ILE A 52 -16.96 -6.50 0.53
CA ILE A 52 -17.82 -6.37 -0.66
C ILE A 52 -17.76 -7.65 -1.50
N LYS A 53 -16.55 -8.17 -1.78
CA LYS A 53 -16.40 -9.42 -2.55
C LYS A 53 -17.10 -10.59 -1.87
N GLU A 54 -16.99 -10.72 -0.56
CA GLU A 54 -17.69 -11.73 0.23
C GLU A 54 -19.20 -11.61 0.10
N SER A 55 -19.75 -10.40 0.24
CA SER A 55 -21.19 -10.16 0.06
C SER A 55 -21.70 -10.50 -1.36
N LEU A 56 -20.80 -10.47 -2.35
CA LEU A 56 -21.08 -10.80 -3.75
C LEU A 56 -20.72 -12.25 -4.10
N GLY A 57 -20.21 -13.06 -3.17
CA GLY A 57 -19.74 -14.42 -3.43
C GLY A 57 -18.52 -14.50 -4.37
N LEU A 58 -17.74 -13.42 -4.48
CA LEU A 58 -16.57 -13.33 -5.36
C LEU A 58 -15.29 -13.81 -4.67
N PRO A 59 -14.36 -14.41 -5.42
CA PRO A 59 -13.08 -14.82 -4.85
C PRO A 59 -12.24 -13.61 -4.39
N ILE A 60 -11.61 -13.76 -3.22
CA ILE A 60 -10.66 -12.78 -2.69
C ILE A 60 -9.49 -12.63 -3.66
N LEU A 61 -8.97 -13.76 -4.17
CA LEU A 61 -7.89 -13.81 -5.16
C LEU A 61 -8.36 -13.34 -6.54
N ASP A 62 -7.66 -12.35 -7.09
CA ASP A 62 -7.87 -11.85 -8.45
C ASP A 62 -6.51 -11.60 -9.12
N PRO A 63 -5.92 -12.63 -9.77
CA PRO A 63 -4.60 -12.53 -10.37
C PRO A 63 -4.53 -11.48 -11.48
N THR A 64 -5.62 -11.29 -12.22
CA THR A 64 -5.71 -10.27 -13.27
C THR A 64 -5.63 -8.87 -12.67
N ARG A 65 -6.30 -8.62 -11.54
CA ARG A 65 -6.18 -7.35 -10.82
C ARG A 65 -4.77 -7.14 -10.26
N GLU A 66 -4.16 -8.16 -9.67
CA GLU A 66 -2.78 -8.09 -9.14
C GLU A 66 -1.78 -7.73 -10.25
N ALA A 67 -1.85 -8.41 -11.40
CA ALA A 67 -0.99 -8.12 -12.56
C ALA A 67 -1.14 -6.68 -13.06
N ARG A 68 -2.38 -6.15 -13.09
CA ARG A 68 -2.64 -4.75 -13.47
C ARG A 68 -2.04 -3.74 -12.49
N VAL A 69 -2.08 -4.03 -11.18
CA VAL A 69 -1.47 -3.17 -10.17
C VAL A 69 0.04 -3.12 -10.39
N VAL A 70 0.68 -4.26 -10.53
CA VAL A 70 2.14 -4.36 -10.70
C VAL A 70 2.59 -3.68 -12.00
N ARG A 71 1.86 -3.84 -13.11
CA ARG A 71 2.14 -3.13 -14.37
C ARG A 71 2.04 -1.60 -14.20
N ARG A 72 0.98 -1.12 -13.55
CA ARG A 72 0.80 0.31 -13.29
C ARG A 72 1.93 0.89 -12.43
N VAL A 73 2.44 0.12 -11.46
CA VAL A 73 3.57 0.52 -10.63
C VAL A 73 4.81 0.69 -11.50
N ALA A 74 5.17 -0.30 -12.30
CA ALA A 74 6.34 -0.20 -13.19
C ALA A 74 6.27 1.01 -14.14
N GLU A 75 5.10 1.23 -14.76
CA GLU A 75 4.88 2.39 -15.65
C GLU A 75 5.08 3.73 -14.91
N ARG A 76 4.56 3.86 -13.68
CA ARG A 76 4.74 5.07 -12.86
C ARG A 76 6.17 5.23 -12.38
N SER A 77 6.82 4.14 -11.97
CA SER A 77 8.20 4.17 -11.50
C SER A 77 9.15 4.67 -12.57
N ARG A 78 9.00 4.16 -13.80
CA ARG A 78 9.72 4.67 -14.98
C ARG A 78 9.48 6.14 -15.23
N ALA A 79 8.22 6.59 -15.17
CA ALA A 79 7.86 7.98 -15.41
C ALA A 79 8.43 8.94 -14.34
N LEU A 80 8.69 8.44 -13.13
CA LEU A 80 9.27 9.20 -12.02
C LEU A 80 10.78 9.03 -11.89
N GLY A 81 11.40 8.14 -12.67
CA GLY A 81 12.82 7.83 -12.58
C GLY A 81 13.21 7.13 -11.28
N VAL A 82 12.29 6.39 -10.66
CA VAL A 82 12.53 5.57 -9.47
C VAL A 82 12.67 4.10 -9.87
N ASP A 83 13.36 3.33 -9.04
CA ASP A 83 13.63 1.91 -9.29
C ASP A 83 12.33 1.09 -9.45
N GLU A 84 12.15 0.52 -10.65
CA GLU A 84 10.98 -0.28 -11.00
C GLU A 84 10.89 -1.58 -10.19
N GLU A 85 12.02 -2.21 -9.87
CA GLU A 85 12.08 -3.48 -9.13
C GLU A 85 11.70 -3.25 -7.66
N LEU A 86 12.36 -2.28 -7.02
CA LEU A 86 12.07 -1.91 -5.63
C LEU A 86 10.59 -1.57 -5.42
N THR A 87 10.04 -0.73 -6.30
CA THR A 87 8.64 -0.29 -6.17
C THR A 87 7.65 -1.42 -6.40
N ARG A 88 7.94 -2.36 -7.32
CA ARG A 88 7.11 -3.56 -7.51
C ARG A 88 7.16 -4.45 -6.28
N ASP A 89 8.33 -4.67 -5.70
CA ASP A 89 8.50 -5.51 -4.52
C ASP A 89 7.76 -4.97 -3.30
N VAL A 90 7.88 -3.66 -3.03
CA VAL A 90 7.14 -3.00 -1.95
C VAL A 90 5.64 -3.18 -2.14
N ILE A 91 5.12 -2.89 -3.34
CA ILE A 91 3.68 -3.00 -3.60
C ILE A 91 3.22 -4.46 -3.50
N TRP A 92 4.00 -5.41 -4.00
CA TRP A 92 3.70 -6.83 -3.87
C TRP A 92 3.67 -7.29 -2.42
N ARG A 93 4.60 -6.81 -1.59
CA ARG A 93 4.64 -7.13 -0.15
C ARG A 93 3.40 -6.60 0.57
N ILE A 94 2.94 -5.38 0.24
CA ILE A 94 1.73 -4.80 0.83
C ILE A 94 0.48 -5.58 0.39
N ILE A 95 0.36 -5.96 -0.89
CA ILE A 95 -0.72 -6.85 -1.38
C ILE A 95 -0.75 -8.17 -0.61
N SER A 96 0.41 -8.82 -0.50
CA SER A 96 0.56 -10.12 0.15
C SER A 96 0.27 -10.06 1.65
N SER A 97 0.57 -8.94 2.30
CA SER A 97 0.24 -8.72 3.71
C SER A 97 -1.27 -8.62 3.93
N ALA A 98 -1.97 -7.86 3.10
CA ALA A 98 -3.41 -7.66 3.24
C ALA A 98 -4.21 -8.96 3.03
N ARG A 99 -3.74 -9.86 2.14
CA ARG A 99 -4.32 -11.20 1.95
C ARG A 99 -4.31 -12.05 3.21
N GLN A 100 -3.23 -12.00 3.99
CA GLN A 100 -3.12 -12.75 5.25
C GLN A 100 -4.15 -12.25 6.26
N THR A 101 -4.33 -10.93 6.36
CA THR A 101 -5.32 -10.31 7.25
C THR A 101 -6.75 -10.67 6.87
N GLN A 102 -7.08 -10.72 5.58
CA GLN A 102 -8.41 -11.13 5.11
C GLN A 102 -8.69 -12.62 5.38
N SER A 103 -7.71 -13.49 5.09
CA SER A 103 -7.84 -14.94 5.30
C SER A 103 -8.14 -15.30 6.77
N GLN A 104 -7.45 -14.65 7.71
CA GLN A 104 -7.66 -14.86 9.15
C GLN A 104 -9.06 -14.45 9.62
N ARG A 105 -9.65 -13.41 9.03
CA ARG A 105 -11.03 -12.97 9.34
C ARG A 105 -12.08 -13.92 8.76
N SER A 106 -11.93 -14.36 7.51
CA SER A 106 -12.86 -15.33 6.91
C SER A 106 -12.86 -16.69 7.61
N SER A 107 -11.75 -17.09 8.26
CA SER A 107 -11.69 -18.35 9.03
C SER A 107 -12.31 -18.26 10.43
N SER A 108 -12.68 -17.07 10.90
CA SER A 108 -13.19 -16.85 12.27
C SER A 108 -14.65 -16.43 12.34
N GLU A 109 -15.34 -16.30 11.20
CA GLU A 109 -16.76 -15.95 11.14
C GLU A 109 -17.60 -17.19 10.76
N PRO A 110 -18.58 -17.63 11.59
CA PRO A 110 -19.44 -18.75 11.24
C PRO A 110 -20.24 -18.41 9.99
N PRO A 111 -20.51 -19.37 9.07
CA PRO A 111 -21.35 -19.11 7.92
C PRO A 111 -22.70 -18.52 8.37
N PRO A 112 -23.26 -17.54 7.64
CA PRO A 112 -24.57 -17.00 7.97
C PRO A 112 -25.55 -18.17 8.05
N LYS A 113 -26.24 -18.29 9.19
CA LYS A 113 -27.27 -19.32 9.36
C LYS A 113 -28.28 -19.17 8.21
N PRO A 114 -28.70 -20.27 7.56
CA PRO A 114 -29.77 -20.20 6.59
C PRO A 114 -30.95 -19.47 7.22
N THR A 115 -31.35 -18.34 6.62
CA THR A 115 -32.56 -17.65 7.01
C THR A 115 -33.71 -18.59 6.69
N GLU A 116 -34.22 -19.30 7.70
CA GLU A 116 -35.47 -20.04 7.55
C GLU A 116 -36.54 -19.04 7.07
N PRO A 117 -37.27 -19.34 5.98
CA PRO A 117 -38.32 -18.47 5.53
C PRO A 117 -39.34 -18.31 6.66
N SER A 118 -39.56 -17.06 7.06
CA SER A 118 -40.59 -16.70 8.03
C SER A 118 -41.93 -17.29 7.56
N PRO A 119 -42.74 -17.90 8.45
CA PRO A 119 -44.07 -18.33 8.07
C PRO A 119 -44.88 -17.08 7.73
N GLU A 120 -45.35 -16.99 6.48
CA GLU A 120 -46.31 -15.96 6.08
C GLU A 120 -47.60 -16.09 6.93
N PRO A 121 -48.24 -14.95 7.27
CA PRO A 121 -49.49 -14.94 8.04
C PRO A 121 -50.70 -15.47 7.27
#